data_AF-A0ABD5R100-F1
#
_entry.id   AF-A0ABD5R100-F1
#
_cell.length_a   1.000
_cell.length_b   1.000
_cell.length_c   1.000
_cell.angle_alpha   90.00
_cell.angle_beta   90.00
_cell.angle_gamma   90.00
#
_symmetry.space_group_name_H-M   'P 1'
#
loop_
_entity.id
_entity.type
_entity.pdbx_description
1 polymer ?
#
loop_
_entity_poly.entity_id
_entity_poly.type
_entity_poly.pdbx_seq_one_letter_code
_entity_poly.pdbx_strand_id
1 'polypeptide(L)'
;MSVPQPARPWYCRDRFVDEYKTTLKEDDEKLPMLKTLKILRSIIVNVGIFGIGGYGMYIGNDPTLLAVATLAVAGAYNGLELGDYLALVQAYNEIQTESSDGED
;
A
#
# COMPACT_ATOMS: atom_id res chain seq x y z
N MET A 1 9.22 27.93 16.71
CA MET A 1 9.13 28.08 15.24
C MET A 1 8.96 26.69 14.65
N SER A 2 7.87 26.41 13.94
CA SER A 2 7.68 25.11 13.27
C SER A 2 8.51 25.10 12.00
N VAL A 3 9.46 24.16 11.89
CA VAL A 3 10.20 23.92 10.65
C VAL A 3 9.20 23.54 9.56
N PRO A 4 9.21 24.17 8.38
CA PRO A 4 8.34 23.76 7.28
C PRO A 4 8.74 22.34 6.84
N GLN A 5 7.87 21.37 7.13
CA GLN A 5 7.97 20.02 6.56
C GLN A 5 7.84 20.15 5.03
N PRO A 6 8.75 19.55 4.24
CA PRO A 6 8.63 19.56 2.79
C PRO A 6 7.29 18.94 2.39
N ALA A 7 6.59 19.58 1.44
CA ALA A 7 5.29 19.10 1.00
C ALA A 7 5.44 17.68 0.42
N ARG A 8 4.78 16.71 1.06
CA ARG A 8 4.77 15.31 0.64
C ARG A 8 4.04 15.15 -0.71
N PRO A 9 4.38 14.13 -1.52
CA PRO A 9 3.66 13.87 -2.76
C PRO A 9 2.16 13.65 -2.52
N TRP A 10 1.30 14.12 -3.43
CA TRP A 10 -0.16 14.07 -3.28
C TRP A 10 -0.74 12.65 -3.09
N TYR A 11 -0.02 11.62 -3.52
CA TYR A 11 -0.40 10.22 -3.38
C TYR A 11 -0.01 9.61 -2.02
N CYS A 12 0.85 10.29 -1.24
CA CYS A 12 1.20 9.92 0.12
C CYS A 12 0.27 10.66 1.09
N ARG A 13 -0.60 9.93 1.78
CA ARG A 13 -1.47 10.54 2.81
C ARG A 13 -0.68 10.77 4.09
N ASP A 14 -0.63 12.02 4.54
CA ASP A 14 0.15 12.45 5.71
C ASP A 14 -0.06 11.58 6.94
N ARG A 15 -1.33 11.29 7.28
CA ARG A 15 -1.69 10.45 8.43
C ARG A 15 -0.97 9.10 8.43
N PHE A 16 -0.90 8.42 7.28
CA PHE A 16 -0.27 7.09 7.20
C PHE A 16 1.25 7.20 7.24
N VAL A 17 1.82 8.23 6.61
CA VAL A 17 3.27 8.48 6.69
C VAL A 17 3.68 8.70 8.14
N ASP A 18 2.95 9.54 8.88
CA ASP A 18 3.25 9.82 10.28
C ASP A 18 3.12 8.57 11.17
N GLU A 19 2.08 7.77 10.97
CA GLU A 19 1.87 6.50 11.68
C GLU A 19 3.01 5.50 11.43
N TYR A 20 3.46 5.39 10.18
CA TYR A 20 4.62 4.58 9.84
C TYR A 20 5.92 5.13 10.42
N LYS A 21 6.11 6.45 10.48
CA LYS A 21 7.28 7.05 11.15
C LYS A 21 7.34 6.68 12.61
N THR A 22 6.22 6.77 13.33
CA THR A 22 6.12 6.34 14.73
C THR A 22 6.47 4.86 14.87
N THR A 23 5.85 4.00 14.04
CA THR A 23 6.08 2.55 14.08
C THR A 23 7.55 2.19 13.80
N LEU A 24 8.17 2.85 12.81
CA LEU A 24 9.57 2.64 12.43
C LEU A 24 10.55 3.10 13.51
N LYS A 25 10.22 4.16 14.26
CA LYS A 25 11.06 4.67 15.37
C LYS A 25 10.92 3.81 16.63
N GLU A 26 9.79 3.14 16.83
CA GLU A 26 9.47 2.35 18.02
C GLU A 26 9.78 0.85 17.89
N ASP A 27 9.63 0.24 16.70
CA ASP A 27 9.69 -1.20 16.49
C ASP A 27 10.43 -1.58 15.19
N ASP A 28 11.76 -1.69 15.26
CA ASP A 28 12.61 -2.07 14.11
C ASP A 28 12.31 -3.49 13.57
N GLU A 29 11.77 -4.38 14.42
CA GLU A 29 11.55 -5.81 14.09
C GLU A 29 10.22 -6.12 13.37
N LYS A 30 9.24 -5.20 13.35
CA LYS A 30 7.87 -5.48 12.80
C LYS A 30 7.76 -5.37 11.27
N LEU A 31 8.72 -4.75 10.61
CA LEU A 31 8.74 -4.55 9.16
C LEU A 31 8.68 -5.84 8.31
N PRO A 32 9.45 -6.91 8.59
CA PRO A 32 9.40 -8.14 7.80
C PRO A 32 8.03 -8.84 7.88
N MET A 33 7.35 -8.80 9.03
CA MET A 33 6.03 -9.40 9.20
C MET A 33 4.97 -8.67 8.36
N LEU A 34 4.98 -7.34 8.38
CA LEU A 34 4.10 -6.50 7.57
C LEU A 34 4.27 -6.76 6.07
N LYS A 35 5.51 -6.93 5.59
CA LYS A 35 5.78 -7.28 4.18
C LYS A 35 5.25 -8.65 3.82
N THR A 36 5.47 -9.66 4.66
CA THR A 36 5.06 -11.04 4.40
C THR A 36 3.54 -11.16 4.28
N LEU A 37 2.80 -10.57 5.22
CA LEU A 37 1.34 -10.58 5.19
C LEU A 37 0.77 -9.81 3.99
N LYS A 38 1.39 -8.70 3.59
CA LYS A 38 1.00 -7.95 2.38
C LYS A 38 1.20 -8.78 1.11
N ILE A 39 2.35 -9.45 0.97
CA ILE A 39 2.61 -10.32 -0.19
C ILE A 39 1.60 -11.46 -0.24
N LEU A 40 1.39 -12.16 0.88
CA LEU A 40 0.44 -13.27 0.95
C LEU A 40 -0.99 -12.82 0.62
N ARG A 41 -1.41 -11.67 1.16
CA ARG A 41 -2.72 -11.07 0.87
C ARG A 41 -2.84 -10.76 -0.62
N SER A 42 -1.85 -10.12 -1.22
CA SER A 42 -1.88 -9.76 -2.65
C SER A 42 -2.01 -11.00 -3.54
N ILE A 43 -1.38 -12.13 -3.19
CA ILE A 43 -1.48 -13.39 -3.95
C ILE A 43 -2.88 -13.98 -3.81
N ILE A 44 -3.34 -14.21 -2.58
CA ILE A 44 -4.63 -14.87 -2.31
C ILE A 44 -5.78 -14.05 -2.91
N VAL A 45 -5.75 -12.74 -2.71
CA VAL A 45 -6.82 -11.84 -3.17
C VAL A 45 -6.84 -11.77 -4.70
N ASN A 46 -5.69 -11.60 -5.37
CA ASN A 46 -5.67 -11.57 -6.84
C ASN A 46 -6.11 -12.91 -7.45
N VAL A 47 -5.66 -14.05 -6.90
CA VAL A 47 -6.13 -15.38 -7.32
C VAL A 47 -7.65 -15.51 -7.14
N GLY A 48 -8.19 -15.04 -6.02
CA GLY A 48 -9.63 -15.02 -5.78
C GLY A 48 -10.38 -14.15 -6.79
N ILE A 49 -9.95 -12.90 -7.00
CA ILE A 49 -10.61 -11.94 -7.89
C ILE A 49 -10.63 -12.47 -9.33
N PHE A 50 -9.47 -12.87 -9.86
CA PHE A 50 -9.37 -13.35 -11.24
C PHE A 50 -9.93 -14.76 -11.41
N GLY A 51 -9.80 -15.62 -10.40
CA GLY A 51 -10.37 -16.97 -10.40
C GLY A 51 -11.89 -16.93 -10.43
N ILE A 52 -12.52 -16.19 -9.52
CA ILE A 52 -13.98 -16.06 -9.46
C ILE A 52 -14.51 -15.32 -10.68
N GLY A 53 -13.87 -14.21 -11.06
CA GLY A 53 -14.25 -13.43 -12.23
C GLY A 53 -14.17 -14.24 -13.53
N GLY A 54 -13.03 -14.89 -13.77
CA GLY A 54 -12.81 -15.73 -14.94
C GLY A 54 -13.72 -16.96 -14.97
N TYR A 55 -13.93 -17.62 -13.84
CA TYR A 55 -14.86 -18.74 -13.74
C TYR A 55 -16.30 -18.33 -14.03
N GLY A 56 -16.73 -17.17 -13.51
CA GLY A 56 -18.05 -16.62 -13.78
C GLY A 56 -18.29 -16.37 -15.28
N MET A 57 -17.28 -15.87 -16.00
CA MET A 57 -17.36 -15.70 -17.46
C MET A 57 -17.37 -17.03 -18.18
N TYR A 58 -16.56 -17.99 -17.72
CA TYR A 58 -16.45 -19.32 -18.33
C TYR A 58 -17.78 -20.08 -18.35
N ILE A 59 -18.60 -19.96 -17.30
CA ILE A 59 -19.94 -20.59 -17.24
C ILE A 59 -21.02 -19.84 -18.02
N GLY A 60 -20.67 -18.77 -18.76
CA GLY A 60 -21.57 -18.08 -19.68
C GLY A 60 -22.37 -16.91 -19.09
N ASN A 61 -21.99 -16.39 -17.91
CA ASN A 61 -22.55 -15.13 -17.42
C ASN A 61 -22.11 -13.95 -18.30
N ASP A 62 -22.75 -12.78 -18.11
CA ASP A 62 -22.41 -11.54 -18.83
C ASP A 62 -20.91 -11.19 -18.65
N PRO A 63 -20.09 -11.32 -19.71
CA PRO A 63 -18.65 -11.13 -19.60
C PRO A 63 -18.29 -9.65 -19.45
N THR A 64 -19.11 -8.72 -19.95
CA THR A 64 -18.85 -7.29 -19.82
C THR A 64 -19.02 -6.86 -18.37
N LEU A 65 -20.13 -7.23 -17.74
CA LEU A 65 -20.39 -6.87 -16.35
C LEU A 65 -19.38 -7.51 -15.40
N LEU A 66 -19.07 -8.79 -15.59
CA LEU A 66 -18.06 -9.48 -14.80
C LEU A 66 -16.67 -8.89 -15.01
N ALA A 67 -16.29 -8.54 -16.24
CA ALA A 67 -14.95 -8.00 -16.50
C ALA A 67 -14.77 -6.64 -15.83
N VAL A 68 -15.78 -5.77 -15.94
CA VAL A 68 -15.77 -4.46 -15.28
C VAL A 68 -15.71 -4.64 -13.77
N ALA A 69 -16.50 -5.54 -13.18
CA ALA A 69 -16.48 -5.81 -11.75
C ALA A 69 -15.13 -6.36 -11.27
N THR A 70 -14.59 -7.37 -11.96
CA THR A 70 -13.29 -7.97 -11.65
C THR A 70 -12.18 -6.93 -11.71
N LEU A 71 -12.12 -6.13 -12.78
CA LEU A 71 -11.11 -5.09 -12.93
C LEU A 71 -11.28 -3.96 -11.90
N ALA A 72 -12.52 -3.55 -11.60
CA ALA A 72 -12.78 -2.53 -10.59
C ALA A 72 -12.32 -2.98 -9.19
N VAL A 73 -12.65 -4.21 -8.80
CA VAL A 73 -12.23 -4.77 -7.51
C VAL A 73 -10.72 -4.97 -7.46
N ALA A 74 -10.11 -5.50 -8.52
CA ALA A 74 -8.66 -5.64 -8.62
C ALA A 74 -7.98 -4.26 -8.50
N GLY A 75 -8.40 -3.27 -9.27
CA GLY A 75 -7.85 -1.92 -9.24
C GLY A 75 -7.99 -1.26 -7.87
N ALA A 76 -9.17 -1.38 -7.24
CA ALA A 76 -9.42 -0.81 -5.92
C ALA A 76 -8.54 -1.44 -4.84
N TYR A 77 -8.44 -2.78 -4.80
CA TYR A 77 -7.60 -3.48 -3.82
C TYR A 77 -6.12 -3.16 -4.00
N ASN A 78 -5.60 -3.31 -5.24
CA ASN A 78 -4.19 -3.06 -5.52
C ASN A 78 -3.84 -1.57 -5.31
N GLY A 79 -4.76 -0.64 -5.60
CA GLY A 79 -4.56 0.80 -5.36
C GLY A 79 -4.44 1.16 -3.88
N LEU A 80 -5.26 0.56 -3.00
CA LEU A 80 -5.17 0.77 -1.56
C LEU A 80 -3.83 0.25 -1.01
N GLU A 81 -3.41 -0.95 -1.42
CA GLU A 81 -2.15 -1.55 -1.00
C GLU A 81 -0.93 -0.76 -1.48
N LEU A 82 -0.96 -0.27 -2.73
CA LEU A 82 0.08 0.58 -3.28
C LEU A 82 0.21 1.90 -2.52
N GLY A 83 -0.90 2.60 -2.24
CA GLY A 83 -0.86 3.85 -1.49
C GLY A 83 -0.29 3.68 -0.08
N ASP A 84 -0.64 2.59 0.58
CA ASP A 84 -0.11 2.24 1.90
C ASP A 84 1.39 1.90 1.87
N TYR A 85 1.86 1.21 0.82
CA TYR A 85 3.29 0.97 0.61
C TYR A 85 4.07 2.26 0.33
N LEU A 86 3.53 3.16 -0.49
CA LEU A 86 4.16 4.45 -0.79
C LEU A 86 4.27 5.33 0.47
N ALA A 87 3.25 5.31 1.34
CA ALA A 87 3.31 6.00 2.62
C ALA A 87 4.42 5.46 3.52
N LEU A 88 4.61 4.13 3.57
CA LEU A 88 5.70 3.51 4.31
C LEU A 88 7.09 3.88 3.74
N VAL A 89 7.25 3.86 2.42
CA VAL A 89 8.52 4.27 1.77
C VAL A 89 8.83 5.74 2.04
N GLN A 90 7.83 6.61 1.97
CA GLN A 90 7.98 8.03 2.30
C GLN A 90 8.40 8.22 3.77
N ALA A 91 7.77 7.49 4.69
CA ALA A 91 8.11 7.52 6.11
C ALA A 91 9.57 7.10 6.36
N TYR A 92 10.03 6.04 5.70
CA TYR A 92 11.41 5.57 5.78
C TYR A 92 12.41 6.63 5.26
N ASN A 93 12.13 7.23 4.10
CA ASN A 93 12.98 8.29 3.53
C ASN A 93 13.09 9.49 4.46
N GLU A 94 11.97 9.94 5.06
CA GLU A 94 11.97 11.07 5.99
C GLU A 94 12.79 10.79 7.25
N ILE A 95 12.72 9.58 7.81
CA ILE A 95 13.56 9.21 8.96
C ILE A 95 15.04 9.24 8.58
N GLN A 96 15.39 8.73 7.41
CA GLN A 96 16.78 8.70 6.95
C GLN A 96 17.34 10.12 6.72
N THR A 97 16.52 11.04 6.15
CA THR A 97 16.90 12.45 6.01
C THR A 97 17.03 13.14 7.37
N GLU A 98 16.08 12.94 8.29
CA GLU A 98 16.13 13.50 9.65
C GLU A 98 17.38 13.04 10.43
N SER A 99 17.80 11.78 10.27
CA SER A 99 19.01 11.26 10.91
C SER A 99 20.29 11.87 10.32
N SER A 100 20.31 12.13 9.01
CA SER A 100 21.50 12.68 8.33
C SER A 100 21.72 14.17 8.61
N ASP A 101 20.66 14.94 8.86
CA ASP A 101 20.74 16.38 9.18
C ASP A 101 21.06 16.65 10.66
N GLY A 102 21.02 15.64 11.53
CA GLY A 102 21.28 15.75 12.97
C GLY A 102 22.72 15.51 13.41
N GLU A 103 23.63 15.18 12.49
CA GLU A 103 25.04 14.83 12.75
C GLU A 103 26.06 15.95 12.40
N ASP A 104 25.59 17.16 12.08
CA ASP A 104 26.40 18.39 11.87
C ASP A 104 26.19 19.42 13.00
#